data_AF-A0A1W1DBU9-F1
#
_entry.id   AF-A0A1W1DBU9-F1
#
_cell.length_a   1.000
_cell.length_b   1.000
_cell.length_c   1.000
_cell.angle_alpha   90.00
_cell.angle_beta   90.00
_cell.angle_gamma   90.00
#
_symmetry.space_group_name_H-M   'P 1'
#
loop_
_entity.id
_entity.type
_entity.pdbx_description
1 polymer ?
#
loop_
_entity_poly.entity_id
_entity_poly.type
_entity_poly.pdbx_seq_one_letter_code
_entity_poly.pdbx_strand_id
1 'polypeptide(L)' 'MQELSKIQDLINQVIEREAKEEGFDLILYQKVAYASKKINITPIISQKLRLLFE' A
#
# COMPACT_ATOMS: atom_id res chain seq x y z
N MET A 1 2.06 21.12 -4.46
CA MET A 1 0.73 20.62 -4.03
C MET A 1 0.19 19.55 -4.99
N GLN A 2 0.06 19.83 -6.29
CA GLN A 2 -0.49 18.85 -7.25
C GLN A 2 0.32 17.55 -7.38
N GLU A 3 1.65 17.64 -7.41
CA GLU A 3 2.51 16.45 -7.56
C GLU A 3 2.43 15.51 -6.35
N LEU A 4 2.39 16.06 -5.13
CA LEU A 4 2.25 15.26 -3.91
C LEU A 4 0.90 14.52 -3.86
N SER A 5 -0.18 15.17 -4.32
CA SER A 5 -1.50 14.53 -4.43
C SER A 5 -1.46 13.35 -5.40
N LYS A 6 -0.85 13.53 -6.58
CA LYS A 6 -0.72 12.45 -7.58
C LYS A 6 0.06 11.24 -7.03
N ILE A 7 1.10 11.49 -6.24
CA ILE A 7 1.86 10.42 -5.57
C ILE A 7 0.97 9.68 -4.56
N GLN A 8 0.21 10.42 -3.75
CA GLN A 8 -0.72 9.81 -2.79
C GLN A 8 -1.80 8.97 -3.49
N ASP A 9 -2.34 9.46 -4.60
CA ASP A 9 -3.33 8.73 -5.41
C ASP A 9 -2.75 7.44 -5.98
N LEU A 10 -1.51 7.49 -6.49
CA LEU A 10 -0.82 6.30 -6.98
C LEU A 10 -0.61 5.26 -5.87
N ILE A 11 -0.18 5.70 -4.68
CA ILE A 11 -0.01 4.81 -3.52
C ILE A 11 -1.34 4.14 -3.18
N ASN A 12 -2.42 4.90 -3.12
CA ASN A 12 -3.75 4.36 -2.80
C ASN A 12 -4.23 3.35 -3.86
N GLN A 13 -3.99 3.61 -5.14
CA GLN A 13 -4.33 2.69 -6.23
C GLN A 13 -3.56 1.37 -6.14
N VAL A 14 -2.26 1.44 -5.86
CA VAL A 14 -1.44 0.23 -5.67
C VAL A 14 -1.96 -0.56 -4.47
N ILE A 15 -2.25 0.10 -3.35
CA ILE A 15 -2.79 -0.57 -2.15
C ILE A 15 -4.12 -1.25 -2.45
N GLU A 16 -5.05 -0.58 -3.12
CA GLU A 16 -6.37 -1.14 -3.43
C GLU A 16 -6.27 -2.35 -4.37
N ARG A 17 -5.38 -2.27 -5.37
CA ARG A 17 -5.11 -3.39 -6.28
C ARG A 17 -4.57 -4.60 -5.53
N GLU A 18 -3.55 -4.40 -4.71
CA GLU A 18 -2.95 -5.47 -3.90
C GLU A 18 -3.93 -6.07 -2.92
N ALA A 19 -4.73 -5.23 -2.27
CA ALA A 19 -5.75 -5.69 -1.33
C ALA A 19 -6.72 -6.65 -2.02
N LYS A 20 -7.17 -6.33 -3.25
CA LYS A 20 -8.08 -7.20 -4.01
C LYS A 20 -7.40 -8.46 -4.53
N GLU A 21 -6.18 -8.36 -5.04
CA GLU A 21 -5.43 -9.50 -5.60
C GLU A 21 -5.11 -10.55 -4.52
N GLU A 22 -4.74 -10.11 -3.32
CA GLU A 22 -4.38 -10.98 -2.19
C GLU A 22 -5.57 -11.33 -1.29
N GLY A 23 -6.77 -10.79 -1.56
CA GLY A 23 -7.99 -11.08 -0.82
C GLY A 23 -8.05 -10.46 0.58
N PHE A 24 -7.47 -9.29 0.78
CA PHE A 24 -7.61 -8.52 2.02
C PHE A 24 -8.95 -7.76 2.06
N ASP A 25 -9.72 -7.99 3.13
CA ASP A 25 -10.98 -7.28 3.35
C ASP A 25 -10.81 -5.91 4.04
N LEU A 26 -9.66 -5.66 4.68
CA LEU A 26 -9.39 -4.45 5.46
C LEU A 26 -7.91 -4.05 5.46
N ILE A 27 -7.63 -2.78 5.17
CA ILE A 27 -6.31 -2.17 5.29
C ILE A 27 -6.32 -1.12 6.40
N LEU A 28 -5.32 -1.18 7.31
CA LEU A 28 -5.13 -0.22 8.39
C LEU A 28 -3.84 0.56 8.18
N TYR A 29 -3.96 1.87 7.96
CA TYR A 29 -2.81 2.73 7.64
C TYR A 29 -1.97 3.11 8.87
N GLN A 30 -2.61 3.38 10.02
CA GLN A 30 -1.94 3.86 11.24
C GLN A 30 -2.74 3.46 12.49
N LYS A 31 -2.10 3.48 13.67
CA LYS A 31 -2.67 3.18 15.00
C LYS A 31 -3.00 1.71 15.29
N VAL A 32 -2.08 0.81 14.97
CA VAL A 32 -2.08 -0.55 15.54
C VAL A 32 -1.01 -0.66 16.62
N ALA A 33 -1.36 -1.15 17.80
CA ALA A 33 -0.39 -1.36 18.88
C ALA A 33 0.62 -2.46 18.52
N TYR A 34 0.21 -3.44 17.72
CA TYR A 34 1.04 -4.50 17.19
C TYR A 34 0.40 -5.07 15.92
N ALA A 35 1.22 -5.36 14.90
CA ALA A 35 0.85 -6.16 13.74
C ALA A 35 1.99 -7.13 13.44
N SER A 36 1.66 -8.40 13.19
CA SER A 36 2.68 -9.38 12.84
C SER A 36 3.26 -9.08 11.45
N LYS A 37 4.51 -9.50 11.20
CA LYS A 37 5.14 -9.37 9.87
C LYS A 37 4.33 -10.04 8.76
N LYS A 38 3.59 -11.10 9.08
CA LYS A 38 2.75 -11.86 8.14
C LYS A 38 1.64 -11.02 7.52
N ILE A 39 1.10 -10.05 8.27
CA ILE A 39 -0.01 -9.19 7.81
C ILE A 39 0.45 -7.78 7.42
N ASN A 40 1.75 -7.47 7.58
CA ASN A 40 2.28 -6.16 7.22
C ASN A 40 2.59 -6.12 5.72
N ILE A 41 1.72 -5.47 4.96
CA ILE A 41 1.84 -5.37 3.49
C ILE A 41 2.75 -4.22 3.02
N THR A 42 3.23 -3.36 3.93
CA THR A 42 4.08 -2.19 3.57
C THR A 42 5.27 -2.56 2.65
N PRO A 43 6.00 -3.67 2.88
CA PRO A 43 7.09 -4.08 2.00
C PRO A 43 6.62 -4.42 0.58
N ILE A 44 5.47 -5.08 0.44
CA ILE A 44 4.87 -5.48 -0.84
C ILE A 44 4.51 -4.22 -1.65
N ILE A 45 3.80 -3.28 -1.03
CA ILE A 45 3.42 -2.01 -1.66
C ILE A 45 4.66 -1.22 -2.09
N SER A 46 5.68 -1.16 -1.22
CA SER A 46 6.95 -0.47 -1.53
C SER A 46 7.66 -1.10 -2.74
N GLN A 47 7.64 -2.43 -2.85
CA GLN A 47 8.24 -3.13 -4.00
C GLN A 47 7.46 -2.85 -5.28
N LYS A 48 6.13 -2.93 -5.25
CA LYS A 48 5.32 -2.68 -6.44
C LYS A 48 5.41 -1.23 -6.93
N LEU A 49 5.48 -0.27 -6.00
CA LEU A 49 5.76 1.12 -6.37
C LEU A 49 7.10 1.27 -7.08
N ARG A 50 8.18 0.63 -6.59
CA ARG A 50 9.49 0.66 -7.28
C ARG A 50 9.41 0.15 -8.71
N LEU A 51 8.73 -0.99 -8.93
CA LEU A 51 8.56 -1.58 -10.26
C LEU A 51 7.76 -0.70 -11.25
N LEU A 52 7.03 0.32 -10.78
CA LEU A 52 6.33 1.27 -11.65
C LEU A 52 7.22 2.41 -12.15
N PHE A 53 8.40 2.59 -11.56
CA PHE A 53 9.35 3.67 -11.89
C PHE A 53 10.68 3.15 -12.44
N GLU A 54 10.83 1.83 -12.58
CA GLU A 54 11.89 1.15 -13.32
C GLU A 54 11.49 0.96 -14.79
#